data_AF-A0A537ADX0-F1
#
_entry.id   AF-A0A537ADX0-F1
#
_cell.length_a   1.000
_cell.length_b   1.000
_cell.length_c   1.000
_cell.angle_alpha   90.00
_cell.angle_beta   90.00
_cell.angle_gamma   90.00
#
_symmetry.space_group_name_H-M   'P 1'
#
loop_
_entity.id
_entity.type
_entity.pdbx_description
1 polymer ?
#
loop_
_entity_poly.entity_id
_entity_poly.type
_entity_poly.pdbx_seq_one_letter_code
_entity_poly.pdbx_strand_id
1 'polypeptide(L)' 'MRILTVTDAWHPQVNGVVRTIEATHRELQRAGHECEVITPLQFATVPCPGYREIRLSLLPYRKVARR' A
#
# COMPACT_ATOMS: atom_id res chain seq x y z
N MET A 1 -10.70 13.19 7.72
CA MET A 1 -9.28 13.45 7.43
C MET A 1 -8.87 12.66 6.19
N ARG A 2 -7.78 13.04 5.53
CA ARG A 2 -7.19 12.25 4.43
C ARG A 2 -6.05 11.39 5.00
N ILE A 3 -6.17 10.08 4.88
CA ILE A 3 -5.26 9.09 5.47
C ILE A 3 -4.65 8.27 4.33
N LEU A 4 -3.32 8.23 4.30
CA LEU A 4 -2.56 7.47 3.30
C LEU A 4 -1.85 6.30 3.97
N THR A 5 -2.09 5.10 3.49
CA THR A 5 -1.35 3.90 3.90
C THR A 5 -0.38 3.50 2.80
N VAL A 6 0.90 3.37 3.15
CA VAL A 6 1.96 2.90 2.24
C VAL A 6 2.36 1.50 2.68
N THR A 7 2.15 0.50 1.83
CA THR A 7 2.39 -0.91 2.16
C THR A 7 2.79 -1.72 0.93
N ASP A 8 3.70 -2.67 1.10
CA ASP A 8 4.00 -3.72 0.11
C ASP A 8 2.99 -4.87 0.17
N ALA A 9 2.40 -5.10 1.34
CA ALA A 9 1.33 -6.07 1.55
C ALA A 9 -0.02 -5.49 1.11
N TRP A 10 -0.40 -5.77 -0.13
CA TRP A 10 -1.72 -5.43 -0.69
C TRP A 10 -2.18 -6.48 -1.71
N HIS A 11 -3.43 -6.35 -2.20
CA HIS A 11 -3.97 -7.21 -3.25
C HIS A 11 -3.05 -7.29 -4.47
N PRO A 12 -2.83 -8.48 -5.05
CA PRO A 12 -3.63 -9.71 -4.91
C PRO A 12 -3.29 -10.62 -3.72
N GLN A 13 -2.33 -10.25 -2.86
CA GLN A 13 -2.02 -11.04 -1.68
C GLN A 13 -3.15 -10.94 -0.64
N VAL A 14 -3.51 -12.05 0.02
CA VAL A 14 -4.59 -12.10 1.02
C VAL A 14 -4.06 -12.61 2.37
N ASN A 15 -2.94 -12.03 2.83
CA ASN A 15 -2.33 -12.40 4.10
C ASN A 15 -3.01 -11.68 5.29
N GLY A 16 -2.59 -11.99 6.51
CA GLY A 16 -3.12 -11.36 7.73
C GLY A 16 -2.96 -9.83 7.74
N VAL A 17 -1.85 -9.31 7.20
CA VAL A 17 -1.59 -7.87 7.13
C VAL A 17 -2.59 -7.16 6.21
N VAL A 18 -2.87 -7.71 5.02
CA VAL A 18 -3.86 -7.14 4.09
C VAL A 18 -5.23 -7.06 4.76
N ARG A 19 -5.66 -8.14 5.43
CA ARG A 19 -6.96 -8.17 6.15
C ARG A 19 -7.04 -7.12 7.26
N THR A 20 -5.95 -6.94 8.02
CA THR A 20 -5.90 -5.91 9.07
C THR A 20 -5.99 -4.51 8.47
N ILE A 21 -5.23 -4.20 7.41
CA ILE A 21 -5.28 -2.89 6.76
C ILE A 21 -6.67 -2.62 6.17
N GLU A 22 -7.27 -3.61 5.49
CA GLU A 22 -8.64 -3.49 4.96
C GLU A 22 -9.67 -3.25 6.07
N ALA A 23 -9.57 -3.97 7.19
CA ALA A 23 -10.45 -3.77 8.33
C ALA A 23 -10.29 -2.37 8.92
N THR A 24 -9.05 -1.91 9.10
CA THR A 24 -8.76 -0.55 9.59
C THR A 24 -9.31 0.51 8.64
N HIS A 25 -9.07 0.39 7.33
CA HIS A 25 -9.61 1.33 6.33
C HIS A 25 -11.13 1.36 6.34
N ARG A 26 -11.79 0.21 6.46
CA ARG A 26 -13.24 0.14 6.55
C ARG A 26 -13.79 0.90 7.76
N GLU A 27 -13.19 0.74 8.94
CA GLU A 27 -13.65 1.48 10.13
C GLU A 27 -13.33 2.98 10.03
N LEU A 28 -12.18 3.37 9.47
CA LEU A 28 -11.83 4.77 9.22
C LEU A 28 -12.80 5.43 8.22
N GLN A 29 -13.16 4.72 7.16
CA GLN A 29 -14.15 5.18 6.18
C GLN A 29 -15.54 5.35 6.81
N ARG A 30 -15.95 4.41 7.68
CA ARG A 30 -17.19 4.53 8.47
C ARG A 30 -17.17 5.73 9.40
N ALA A 31 -16.01 6.10 9.93
CA ALA A 31 -15.82 7.31 10.73
C ALA A 31 -15.76 8.61 9.89
N GLY A 32 -16.01 8.54 8.58
CA GLY A 32 -16.02 9.70 7.69
C GLY A 32 -14.62 10.17 7.28
N HIS A 33 -13.63 9.28 7.24
CA HIS A 33 -12.29 9.58 6.74
C HIS A 33 -12.07 9.06 5.32
N GLU A 34 -11.34 9.82 4.53
CA GLU A 34 -10.87 9.39 3.21
C GLU A 34 -9.59 8.58 3.39
N CYS A 35 -9.58 7.35 2.89
CA CYS A 35 -8.45 6.45 3.00
C CYS A 35 -7.95 6.05 1.61
N GLU A 36 -6.65 6.16 1.39
CA GLU A 36 -5.98 5.80 0.15
C GLU A 36 -4.80 4.86 0.44
N VAL A 37 -4.53 3.95 -0.49
CA VAL A 37 -3.40 3.01 -0.39
C VAL A 37 -2.43 3.23 -1.56
N ILE A 38 -1.15 3.35 -1.22
CA ILE A 38 -0.05 3.31 -2.18
C ILE A 38 0.72 2.01 -2.02
N THR A 39 0.93 1.32 -3.14
CA THR A 39 1.59 0.01 -3.18
C THR A 39 2.67 -0.04 -4.26
N PRO A 40 3.65 -0.95 -4.13
CA PRO A 40 4.66 -1.16 -5.15
C PRO A 40 4.10 -1.54 -6.53
N LEU A 41 2.90 -2.13 -6.60
CA LEU A 41 2.24 -2.49 -7.86
C LEU A 41 1.97 -1.29 -8.78
N GLN A 42 1.99 -0.07 -8.24
CA GLN A 42 1.82 1.16 -8.99
C GLN A 42 3.12 1.64 -9.64
N PHE A 43 4.26 0.98 -9.45
CA PHE A 43 5.59 1.44 -9.90
C PHE A 43 6.37 0.31 -10.59
N ALA A 44 7.47 0.66 -11.24
CA ALA A 44 8.49 -0.33 -11.59
C ALA A 44 9.08 -0.89 -10.29
N THR A 45 9.29 -2.20 -10.20
CA THR A 45 9.73 -2.86 -8.97
C THR A 45 10.85 -3.86 -9.18
N VAL A 46 11.69 -4.03 -8.15
CA VAL A 46 12.69 -5.09 -8.03
C VAL A 46 12.39 -5.97 -6.81
N PRO A 47 12.73 -7.27 -6.84
CA PRO A 47 12.62 -8.11 -5.66
C PRO A 47 13.58 -7.63 -4.56
N CYS A 48 13.14 -7.68 -3.30
CA CYS A 48 14.00 -7.39 -2.15
C CYS A 48 15.11 -8.47 -2.02
N PRO A 49 16.37 -8.10 -1.72
CA PRO A 49 17.42 -9.07 -1.40
C PRO A 49 17.01 -9.93 -0.20
N GLY A 50 17.04 -11.25 -0.36
CA GLY A 50 16.64 -12.22 0.68
C GLY A 50 15.14 -12.54 0.72
N TYR A 51 14.27 -11.67 0.21
CA TYR A 51 12.80 -11.84 0.21
C TYR A 51 12.22 -11.45 -1.14
N ARG A 52 12.24 -12.40 -2.10
CA ARG A 52 11.88 -12.13 -3.51
C ARG A 52 10.40 -11.80 -3.71
N GLU A 53 9.56 -12.20 -2.76
CA GLU A 53 8.15 -11.90 -2.68
C GLU A 53 7.87 -10.43 -2.36
N ILE A 54 8.79 -9.75 -1.67
CA ILE A 54 8.68 -8.32 -1.36
C ILE A 54 9.12 -7.53 -2.59
N ARG A 55 8.20 -6.71 -3.12
CA ARG A 55 8.44 -5.86 -4.29
C ARG A 55 8.83 -4.46 -3.83
N LEU A 56 10.04 -4.01 -4.16
CA LEU A 56 10.52 -2.66 -3.84
C LEU A 56 10.29 -1.71 -5.02
N SER A 57 9.65 -0.57 -4.78
CA SER A 57 9.41 0.47 -5.80
C SER A 57 10.69 1.18 -6.21
N LEU A 58 10.94 1.26 -7.52
CA LEU A 58 12.04 2.02 -8.09
C LEU A 58 11.63 3.46 -8.37
N LEU A 59 12.42 4.41 -7.86
CA LEU A 59 12.27 5.85 -8.10
C LEU A 59 10.81 6.38 -7.97
N PRO A 60 10.05 6.04 -6.90
CA PRO A 60 8.61 6.34 -6.83
C PRO A 60 8.29 7.83 -6.63
N TYR A 61 9.28 8.62 -6.20
CA TYR A 61 9.12 9.99 -5.73
C TYR A 61 8.29 10.88 -6.66
N ARG A 62 8.64 10.96 -7.95
CA ARG A 62 7.98 11.86 -8.91
C ARG A 62 6.50 11.54 -9.11
N LYS A 63 6.10 10.27 -8.99
CA LYS A 63 4.72 9.83 -9.17
C LYS A 63 3.91 9.99 -7.87
N VAL A 64 4.54 9.78 -6.71
CA VAL A 64 3.92 10.05 -5.41
C VAL A 64 3.69 11.55 -5.19
N ALA A 65 4.66 12.39 -5.53
CA ALA A 65 4.57 13.86 -5.36
C ALA A 65 3.50 14.55 -6.21
N ARG A 66 2.85 13.84 -7.15
CA ARG A 66 1.77 14.35 -8.00
C ARG A 66 0.36 13.98 -7.51
N ARG A 67 0.25 13.26 -6.39
CA ARG A 67 -1.03 12.89 -5.75
C ARG A 67 -1.35 13.89 -4.63
#